data_AF-A0A069DNI0-F1
#
_entry.id   AF-A0A069DNI0-F1
#
_cell.length_a   1.000
_cell.length_b   1.000
_cell.length_c   1.000
_cell.angle_alpha   90.00
_cell.angle_beta   90.00
_cell.angle_gamma   90.00
#
_symmetry.space_group_name_H-M   'P 1'
#
loop_
_entity.id
_entity.type
_entity.pdbx_description
1 polymer ?
#
loop_
_entity_poly.entity_id
_entity_poly.type
_entity_poly.pdbx_seq_one_letter_code
_entity_poly.pdbx_strand_id
1 'polypeptide(L)'
;MELMKAYLYNQFPFQTTDISARTISNLLTCNWFEDDRKSAAYTILHRRLLISSQWYKITLRFKKEGPELLSLDTPAPFMVVLSEVKEADNKNSRFVDKQVYHSKTVGTVSGYLEKGIPAELIDAMIEEFRISVQYGIPMVEIASANSKLSEIPF
;
A
#
# COMPACT_ATOMS: atom_id res chain seq x y z
N MET A 1 22.86 5.91 -13.68
CA MET A 1 22.79 5.18 -12.39
C MET A 1 21.35 4.70 -12.13
N GLU A 2 20.62 4.30 -13.18
CA GLU A 2 19.18 3.96 -13.13
C GLU A 2 18.96 2.44 -12.97
N LEU A 3 19.84 1.63 -13.57
CA LEU A 3 19.79 0.16 -13.54
C LEU A 3 19.88 -0.44 -12.13
N MET A 4 20.70 0.15 -11.25
CA MET A 4 20.87 -0.35 -9.88
C MET A 4 19.64 -0.05 -9.01
N LYS A 5 18.97 1.09 -9.24
CA LYS A 5 17.69 1.39 -8.59
C LYS A 5 16.59 0.45 -9.08
N ALA A 6 16.49 0.23 -10.40
CA ALA A 6 15.54 -0.71 -10.97
C ALA A 6 15.71 -2.14 -10.41
N TYR A 7 16.94 -2.59 -10.16
CA TYR A 7 17.22 -3.88 -9.54
C TYR A 7 16.72 -3.97 -8.09
N LEU A 8 16.97 -2.94 -7.27
CA LEU A 8 16.49 -2.88 -5.87
C LEU A 8 14.97 -2.89 -5.76
N TYR A 9 14.28 -2.34 -6.77
CA TYR A 9 12.82 -2.24 -6.81
C TYR A 9 12.14 -3.43 -7.49
N ASN A 10 12.88 -4.31 -8.19
CA ASN A 10 12.31 -5.48 -8.87
C ASN A 10 12.17 -6.72 -7.97
N GLN A 11 12.67 -6.66 -6.75
CA GLN A 11 12.46 -7.69 -5.73
C GLN A 11 11.93 -7.00 -4.48
N PHE A 12 10.74 -7.42 -4.02
CA PHE A 12 10.26 -6.96 -2.72
C PHE A 12 11.16 -7.53 -1.64
N PRO A 13 11.77 -6.70 -0.76
CA PRO A 13 12.72 -7.16 0.25
C PRO A 13 12.04 -7.82 1.45
N PHE A 14 10.88 -8.46 1.23
CA PHE A 14 10.07 -9.12 2.25
C PHE A 14 9.34 -10.32 1.65
N GLN A 15 8.95 -11.26 2.51
CA GLN A 15 8.22 -12.45 2.10
C GLN A 15 6.80 -12.09 1.66
N THR A 16 6.41 -12.56 0.47
CA THR A 16 5.05 -12.36 -0.08
C THR A 16 4.16 -13.58 0.11
N THR A 17 4.68 -14.68 0.66
CA THR A 17 3.96 -15.92 0.97
C THR A 17 4.09 -16.23 2.47
N ASP A 18 3.26 -17.16 2.95
CA ASP A 18 3.27 -17.62 4.36
C ASP A 18 3.09 -16.49 5.38
N ILE A 19 2.36 -15.45 5.00
CA ILE A 19 2.08 -14.29 5.83
C ILE A 19 1.02 -14.68 6.85
N SER A 20 1.25 -14.38 8.12
CA SER A 20 0.27 -14.65 9.18
C SER A 20 -1.00 -13.83 8.98
N ALA A 21 -2.16 -14.45 9.20
CA ALA A 21 -3.45 -13.74 9.22
C ALA A 21 -3.48 -12.57 10.23
N ARG A 22 -2.64 -12.61 11.28
CA ARG A 22 -2.48 -11.51 12.26
C ARG A 22 -1.95 -10.22 11.63
N THR A 23 -1.23 -10.31 10.52
CA THR A 23 -0.74 -9.13 9.78
C THR A 23 -1.88 -8.22 9.35
N ILE A 24 -3.07 -8.76 9.05
CA ILE A 24 -4.25 -7.94 8.74
C ILE A 24 -4.61 -7.07 9.93
N SER A 25 -4.71 -7.64 11.14
CA SER A 25 -5.01 -6.87 12.35
C SER A 25 -3.97 -5.77 12.62
N ASN A 26 -2.69 -6.04 12.37
CA ASN A 26 -1.62 -5.05 12.52
C ASN A 26 -1.73 -3.91 11.50
N LEU A 27 -2.11 -4.21 10.27
CA LEU A 27 -2.31 -3.19 9.24
C LEU A 27 -3.53 -2.31 9.60
N LEU A 28 -4.62 -2.93 10.09
CA LEU A 28 -5.81 -2.18 10.51
C LEU A 28 -5.54 -1.20 11.67
N THR A 29 -4.59 -1.49 12.56
CA THR A 29 -4.15 -0.52 13.58
C THR A 29 -3.25 0.59 13.04
N CYS A 30 -2.77 0.46 11.79
CA CYS A 30 -1.90 1.43 11.10
C CYS A 30 -2.65 2.20 10.00
N ASN A 31 -3.93 2.53 10.23
CA ASN A 31 -4.76 3.30 9.28
C ASN A 31 -4.92 2.65 7.91
N TRP A 32 -4.86 1.31 7.84
CA TRP A 32 -5.38 0.55 6.72
C TRP A 32 -6.85 0.23 6.94
N PHE A 33 -7.59 0.13 5.85
CA PHE A 33 -9.03 -0.14 5.86
C PHE A 33 -9.34 -1.33 4.97
N GLU A 34 -10.20 -2.24 5.45
CA GLU A 34 -10.74 -3.29 4.60
C GLU A 34 -11.60 -2.69 3.50
N ASP A 35 -11.47 -3.20 2.27
CA ASP A 35 -12.43 -2.92 1.21
C ASP A 35 -13.70 -3.76 1.46
N ASP A 36 -14.87 -3.13 1.38
CA ASP A 36 -16.15 -3.78 1.58
C ASP A 36 -16.45 -4.88 0.55
N ARG A 37 -15.73 -4.90 -0.57
CA ARG A 37 -15.78 -5.95 -1.60
C ARG A 37 -15.05 -7.20 -1.09
N LYS A 38 -15.65 -7.86 -0.11
CA LYS A 38 -15.14 -9.09 0.49
C LYS A 38 -15.31 -10.26 -0.48
N SER A 39 -14.22 -10.99 -0.70
CA SER A 39 -14.24 -12.30 -1.37
C SER A 39 -13.91 -13.39 -0.34
N ALA A 40 -14.48 -14.57 -0.50
CA ALA A 40 -14.10 -15.73 0.32
C ALA A 40 -12.60 -16.05 0.15
N ALA A 41 -12.04 -15.80 -1.03
CA ALA A 41 -10.64 -16.12 -1.36
C ALA A 41 -9.66 -14.97 -1.10
N TYR A 42 -10.13 -13.73 -0.91
CA TYR A 42 -9.27 -12.56 -0.80
C TYR A 42 -9.69 -11.59 0.29
N THR A 43 -8.70 -11.01 0.95
CA THR A 43 -8.84 -9.81 1.78
C THR A 43 -8.15 -8.65 1.06
N ILE A 44 -8.87 -7.55 0.84
CA ILE A 44 -8.33 -6.36 0.19
C ILE A 44 -8.24 -5.27 1.25
N LEU A 45 -7.06 -4.68 1.39
CA LEU A 45 -6.82 -3.55 2.28
C LEU A 45 -6.47 -2.33 1.45
N HIS A 46 -6.83 -1.14 1.92
CA HIS A 46 -6.42 0.10 1.29
C HIS A 46 -6.06 1.17 2.32
N ARG A 47 -5.15 2.06 1.94
CA ARG A 47 -4.71 3.21 2.72
C ARG A 47 -4.57 4.42 1.80
N ARG A 48 -4.80 5.62 2.33
CA ARG A 48 -4.60 6.87 1.58
C ARG A 48 -3.49 7.68 2.22
N LEU A 49 -2.62 8.22 1.38
CA LEU A 49 -1.45 9.01 1.78
C LEU A 49 -1.42 10.30 0.99
N LEU A 50 -1.08 11.41 1.65
CA LEU A 50 -0.86 12.70 1.02
C LEU A 50 0.65 12.89 0.81
N ILE A 51 1.09 12.98 -0.44
CA ILE A 51 2.50 13.21 -0.81
C ILE A 51 2.55 14.33 -1.84
N SER A 52 3.36 15.35 -1.58
CA SER A 52 3.51 16.51 -2.46
C SER A 52 2.17 17.13 -2.89
N SER A 53 1.24 17.27 -1.93
CA SER A 53 -0.12 17.81 -2.13
C SER A 53 -1.03 16.96 -3.04
N GLN A 54 -0.67 15.70 -3.32
CA GLN A 54 -1.48 14.76 -4.07
C GLN A 54 -1.85 13.54 -3.21
N TRP A 55 -3.10 13.10 -3.33
CA TRP A 55 -3.58 11.92 -2.61
C TRP A 55 -3.34 10.66 -3.40
N TYR A 56 -2.75 9.67 -2.75
CA TYR A 56 -2.52 8.34 -3.31
C TYR A 56 -3.24 7.31 -2.46
N LYS A 57 -4.12 6.54 -3.08
CA LYS A 57 -4.70 5.33 -2.51
C LYS A 57 -3.82 4.14 -2.88
N ILE A 58 -3.32 3.45 -1.86
CA ILE A 58 -2.58 2.19 -1.98
C ILE A 58 -3.54 1.07 -1.66
N THR A 59 -3.53 0.02 -2.46
CA THR A 59 -4.40 -1.16 -2.27
C THR A 59 -3.56 -2.42 -2.25
N LEU A 60 -3.70 -3.19 -1.19
CA LEU A 60 -3.13 -4.53 -1.02
C LEU A 60 -4.19 -5.57 -1.27
N ARG A 61 -3.79 -6.69 -1.85
CA ARG A 61 -4.65 -7.86 -2.01
C ARG A 61 -3.95 -9.07 -1.42
N PHE A 62 -4.53 -9.61 -0.35
CA PHE A 62 -4.10 -10.86 0.26
C PHE A 62 -5.00 -11.98 -0.24
N LYS A 63 -4.39 -13.02 -0.80
CA LYS A 63 -5.04 -14.30 -1.08
C LYS A 63 -4.98 -15.17 0.17
N LYS A 64 -6.10 -15.80 0.51
CA LYS A 64 -6.20 -16.74 1.63
C LYS A 64 -5.75 -18.11 1.14
N GLU A 65 -4.62 -18.60 1.66
CA GLU A 65 -4.09 -19.94 1.36
C GLU A 65 -4.54 -20.97 2.42
N GLY A 66 -5.02 -20.50 3.57
CA GLY A 66 -5.58 -21.31 4.65
C GLY A 66 -6.18 -20.44 5.76
N PRO A 67 -6.57 -21.04 6.89
CA PRO A 67 -7.17 -20.31 8.01
C PRO A 67 -6.25 -19.25 8.63
N GLU A 68 -4.93 -19.53 8.65
CA GLU A 68 -3.93 -18.68 9.32
C GLU A 68 -2.87 -18.10 8.37
N LEU A 69 -2.89 -18.51 7.09
CA LEU A 69 -1.87 -18.17 6.11
C LEU A 69 -2.45 -17.38 4.93
N LEU A 70 -1.72 -16.34 4.58
CA LEU A 70 -2.01 -15.41 3.51
C LEU A 70 -0.82 -15.34 2.55
N SER A 71 -1.09 -15.00 1.30
CA SER A 71 -0.09 -14.60 0.32
C SER A 71 -0.49 -13.25 -0.26
N LEU A 72 0.47 -12.37 -0.51
CA LEU A 72 0.23 -11.15 -1.29
C LEU A 72 0.05 -11.55 -2.75
N ASP A 73 -1.03 -11.07 -3.37
CA ASP A 73 -1.35 -11.37 -4.76
C ASP A 73 -0.24 -10.79 -5.64
N THR A 74 0.57 -11.69 -6.19
CA THR A 74 1.75 -11.37 -7.00
C THR A 74 1.31 -11.17 -8.44
N PRO A 75 2.07 -10.38 -9.21
CA PRO A 75 3.46 -10.00 -8.97
C PRO A 75 3.72 -8.59 -8.41
N ALA A 76 2.74 -7.70 -8.34
CA ALA A 76 2.89 -6.44 -7.59
C ALA A 76 1.97 -6.50 -6.34
N PRO A 77 2.52 -6.59 -5.11
CA PRO A 77 1.76 -6.79 -3.88
C PRO A 77 0.83 -5.63 -3.55
N PHE A 78 1.01 -4.48 -4.22
CA PHE A 78 0.13 -3.33 -4.10
C PHE A 78 -0.15 -2.64 -5.44
N MET A 79 -1.32 -2.03 -5.51
CA MET A 79 -1.78 -1.12 -6.55
C MET A 79 -1.75 0.32 -6.04
N VAL A 80 -1.30 1.26 -6.86
CA VAL A 80 -1.29 2.70 -6.56
C VAL A 80 -2.36 3.39 -7.39
N VAL A 81 -3.19 4.22 -6.76
CA VAL A 81 -4.25 4.98 -7.42
C VAL A 81 -4.10 6.44 -7.00
N LEU A 82 -3.98 7.35 -7.96
CA LEU A 82 -4.10 8.78 -7.68
C LEU A 82 -5.57 9.09 -7.40
N SER A 83 -5.81 9.75 -6.28
CA SER A 83 -7.13 10.21 -5.84
C SER A 83 -7.10 11.73 -5.68
N GLU A 84 -8.27 12.34 -5.75
CA GLU A 84 -8.47 13.73 -5.34
C GLU A 84 -9.55 13.81 -4.26
N VAL A 85 -9.51 14.87 -3.45
CA VAL A 85 -10.64 15.21 -2.59
C VAL A 85 -11.57 16.10 -3.40
N LYS A 86 -12.79 15.63 -3.64
CA LYS A 86 -13.87 16.42 -4.20
C LYS A 86 -14.78 16.86 -3.06
N GLU A 87 -14.91 18.16 -2.88
CA GLU A 87 -15.92 18.71 -1.99
C GLU A 87 -17.30 18.37 -2.58
N ALA A 88 -18.13 17.67 -1.81
CA ALA A 88 -19.54 17.53 -2.13
C ALA A 88 -20.29 18.74 -1.56
N ASP A 89 -21.36 19.17 -2.24
CA ASP A 89 -22.18 20.35 -1.91
C ASP A 89 -22.70 20.40 -0.44
N ASN A 90 -22.57 19.31 0.32
CA ASN A 90 -23.03 19.14 1.70
C ASN A 90 -21.90 19.01 2.75
N LYS A 91 -20.75 19.68 2.58
CA LYS A 91 -19.60 19.70 3.53
C LYS A 91 -18.89 18.36 3.79
N ASN A 92 -19.30 17.28 3.11
CA ASN A 92 -18.62 15.99 3.20
C ASN A 92 -17.65 15.84 2.02
N SER A 93 -16.37 16.05 2.29
CA SER A 93 -15.28 15.75 1.37
C SER A 93 -15.29 14.27 0.99
N ARG A 94 -15.28 13.95 -0.31
CA ARG A 94 -15.22 12.57 -0.81
C ARG A 94 -13.97 12.37 -1.64
N PHE A 95 -13.30 11.23 -1.46
CA PHE A 95 -12.21 10.83 -2.34
C PHE A 95 -12.76 10.31 -3.67
N VAL A 96 -12.20 10.80 -4.77
CA VAL A 96 -12.48 10.33 -6.12
C VAL A 96 -11.20 9.76 -6.71
N ASP A 97 -11.22 8.49 -7.09
CA ASP A 97 -10.10 7.82 -7.76
C ASP A 97 -10.01 8.33 -9.21
N LYS A 98 -8.84 8.86 -9.59
CA LYS A 98 -8.61 9.50 -10.90
C LYS A 98 -7.87 8.62 -11.88
N GLN A 99 -6.79 8.02 -11.41
CA GLN A 99 -5.87 7.29 -12.27
C GLN A 99 -5.32 6.10 -11.52
N VAL A 100 -5.52 4.92 -12.10
CA VAL A 100 -4.95 3.67 -11.60
C VAL A 100 -3.59 3.48 -12.23
N TYR A 101 -2.58 3.34 -11.40
CA TYR A 101 -1.25 2.94 -11.81
C TYR A 101 -1.12 1.44 -11.59
N HIS A 102 -0.81 0.75 -12.67
CA HIS A 102 -0.36 -0.63 -12.67
C HIS A 102 0.97 -0.67 -13.43
N SER A 103 1.91 -1.55 -13.09
CA SER A 103 3.06 -1.75 -13.97
C SER A 103 2.61 -2.38 -15.31
N LYS A 104 3.29 -2.07 -16.43
CA LYS A 104 3.06 -2.73 -17.73
C LYS A 104 3.56 -4.18 -17.70
N THR A 105 4.67 -4.39 -17.01
CA THR A 105 5.21 -5.71 -16.67
C THR A 105 4.74 -6.00 -15.26
N VAL A 106 3.79 -6.92 -15.14
CA VAL A 106 3.26 -7.35 -13.85
C VAL A 106 4.48 -7.75 -12.98
N GLY A 107 4.78 -6.98 -11.93
CA GLY A 107 5.83 -7.34 -10.96
C GLY A 107 6.97 -6.36 -10.70
N THR A 108 7.08 -5.29 -11.47
CA THR A 108 8.22 -4.37 -11.36
C THR A 108 7.78 -3.02 -10.79
N VAL A 109 8.30 -2.67 -9.61
CA VAL A 109 8.06 -1.36 -8.98
C VAL A 109 8.64 -0.21 -9.85
N SER A 110 9.63 -0.50 -10.70
CA SER A 110 10.16 0.45 -11.70
C SER A 110 9.06 1.02 -12.62
N GLY A 111 8.01 0.24 -12.91
CA GLY A 111 6.89 0.68 -13.72
C GLY A 111 6.03 1.77 -13.05
N TYR A 112 6.10 1.91 -11.72
CA TYR A 112 5.49 3.03 -11.00
C TYR A 112 6.31 4.30 -11.16
N LEU A 113 7.64 4.20 -11.02
CA LEU A 113 8.56 5.33 -11.19
C LEU A 113 8.49 5.91 -12.61
N GLU A 114 8.49 5.06 -13.63
CA GLU A 114 8.35 5.47 -15.03
C GLU A 114 7.02 6.20 -15.31
N LYS A 115 5.98 5.88 -14.54
CA LYS A 115 4.67 6.52 -14.64
C LYS A 115 4.54 7.78 -13.78
N GLY A 116 5.62 8.23 -13.15
CA GLY A 116 5.66 9.46 -12.36
C GLY A 116 5.16 9.32 -10.93
N ILE A 117 5.03 8.09 -10.39
CA ILE A 117 4.77 7.90 -8.97
C ILE A 117 6.00 8.37 -8.16
N PRO A 118 5.80 9.19 -7.11
CA PRO A 118 6.91 9.62 -6.25
C PRO A 118 7.64 8.44 -5.62
N ALA A 119 8.98 8.44 -5.69
CA ALA A 119 9.80 7.41 -5.05
C ALA A 119 9.58 7.33 -3.54
N GLU A 120 9.34 8.47 -2.88
CA GLU A 120 9.03 8.55 -1.44
C GLU A 120 7.79 7.71 -1.06
N LEU A 121 6.77 7.66 -1.94
CA LEU A 121 5.60 6.82 -1.72
C LEU A 121 5.97 5.34 -1.72
N ILE A 122 6.80 4.94 -2.69
CA ILE A 122 7.22 3.56 -2.89
C ILE A 122 8.09 3.11 -1.72
N ASP A 123 9.05 3.93 -1.31
CA ASP A 123 9.95 3.64 -0.20
C ASP A 123 9.19 3.53 1.12
N ALA A 124 8.25 4.45 1.39
CA ALA A 124 7.40 4.40 2.58
C ALA A 124 6.56 3.11 2.63
N MET A 125 6.02 2.66 1.49
CA MET A 125 5.25 1.43 1.40
C MET A 125 6.10 0.18 1.57
N ILE A 126 7.28 0.13 0.94
CA ILE A 126 8.19 -1.01 1.11
C ILE A 126 8.59 -1.16 2.57
N GLU A 127 8.93 -0.05 3.25
CA GLU A 127 9.33 -0.09 4.66
C GLU A 127 8.17 -0.47 5.59
N GLU A 128 6.97 0.09 5.37
CA GLU A 128 5.78 -0.29 6.12
C GLU A 128 5.47 -1.79 5.98
N PHE A 129 5.48 -2.31 4.75
CA PHE A 129 5.23 -3.72 4.51
C PHE A 129 6.30 -4.60 5.11
N ARG A 130 7.58 -4.22 5.00
CA ARG A 130 8.65 -4.93 5.69
C ARG A 130 8.36 -5.02 7.18
N ILE A 131 7.95 -3.93 7.82
CA ILE A 131 7.68 -3.92 9.26
C ILE A 131 6.46 -4.76 9.63
N SER A 132 5.33 -4.53 8.96
CA SER A 132 4.06 -5.18 9.31
C SER A 132 3.98 -6.65 8.89
N VAL A 133 4.63 -7.02 7.78
CA VAL A 133 4.64 -8.40 7.25
C VAL A 133 5.77 -9.22 7.87
N GLN A 134 6.99 -8.69 7.94
CA GLN A 134 8.16 -9.46 8.40
C GLN A 134 8.28 -9.53 9.92
N TYR A 135 7.99 -8.44 10.62
CA TYR A 135 8.15 -8.37 12.08
C TYR A 135 6.82 -8.48 12.82
N GLY A 136 5.69 -8.33 12.12
CA GLY A 136 4.37 -8.38 12.76
C GLY A 136 4.17 -7.24 13.77
N ILE A 137 4.83 -6.10 13.57
CA ILE A 137 4.78 -4.95 14.47
C ILE A 137 3.90 -3.85 13.85
N PRO A 138 2.93 -3.28 14.58
CA PRO A 138 2.21 -2.09 14.17
C PRO A 138 3.17 -0.88 14.08
N MET A 139 3.17 -0.18 12.95
CA MET A 139 4.04 0.99 12.69
C MET A 139 3.72 2.24 13.54
N VAL A 140 2.70 2.19 14.40
CA VAL A 140 2.34 3.28 15.33
C VAL A 140 3.52 3.72 16.20
N GLU A 141 4.50 2.84 16.45
CA GLU A 141 5.68 3.14 17.26
C GLU A 141 6.80 3.89 16.51
N ILE A 142 6.87 3.82 15.17
CA ILE A 142 8.02 4.34 14.38
C ILE A 142 7.73 5.72 13.76
N ALA A 143 6.44 6.09 13.59
CA ALA A 143 6.02 7.38 13.04
C ALA A 143 6.41 8.60 13.90
N SER A 144 6.86 8.39 15.15
CA SER A 144 7.43 9.43 15.99
C SER A 144 8.84 9.89 15.57
N ALA A 145 9.50 9.16 14.65
CA ALA A 145 10.90 9.42 14.28
C ALA A 145 11.12 10.09 12.90
N ASN A 146 10.16 10.04 11.96
CA ASN A 146 10.33 10.59 10.60
C ASN A 146 9.06 11.29 10.09
N SER A 147 8.77 12.47 10.61
CA SER A 147 7.60 13.27 10.28
C SER A 147 7.67 13.96 8.91
N LYS A 148 7.07 13.34 7.88
CA LYS A 148 6.61 14.04 6.66
C LYS A 148 5.29 13.53 6.05
N LEU A 149 4.66 12.52 6.64
CA LEU A 149 3.37 12.01 6.17
C LEU A 149 2.26 12.58 7.06
N SER A 150 1.46 13.49 6.51
CA SER A 150 0.25 13.96 7.16
C SER A 150 -0.89 12.98 6.88
N GLU A 151 -1.37 12.31 7.92
CA GLU A 151 -2.55 11.45 7.86
C GLU A 151 -3.78 12.26 8.30
N ILE A 152 -4.92 12.09 7.61
CA ILE A 152 -6.20 12.65 8.05
C ILE A 152 -6.94 11.54 8.79
N PRO A 153 -7.40 11.76 10.04
CA PRO A 153 -8.33 10.86 10.67
C PRO A 153 -9.70 10.98 9.97
N PHE A 154 -10.27 9.85 9.57
CA PHE A 154 -11.68 9.78 9.20
C PHE A 154 -12.56 9.94 10.44
#